data_AF-A0A8S2WJY2-F1
#
_entry.id   AF-A0A8S2WJY2-F1
#
_cell.length_a   1.000
_cell.length_b   1.000
_cell.length_c   1.000
_cell.angle_alpha   90.00
_cell.angle_beta   90.00
_cell.angle_gamma   90.00
#
_symmetry.space_group_name_H-M   'P 1'
#
loop_
_entity.id
_entity.type
_entity.pdbx_description
1 polymer ?
#
loop_
_entity_poly.entity_id
_entity_poly.type
_entity_poly.pdbx_seq_one_letter_code
_entity_poly.pdbx_strand_id
1 'polypeptide(L)'
;HYLYNQQCLPCHPVCNSCKGPSEDDCKTCTQGFKFNANENKCSSQCPNGNYFDKDEKNCKTCTKNCLECLSPGSYCRRCSFPMALDTLTHRCLYCCTTNITTDNCCQCSSSWDGFCLHPLVTPSVHLNDWLISPIHIMIHKFNSLDDFYQTFIIIALIIFSISIIICLILLGLRQIITSRLTSRTEHENVEYVMLQNVDDQDDDEEKLITTNGHRKKSPSKETSISFNHTEET
;
A
#
# COMPACT_ATOMS: atom_id res chain seq x y z
N HIS A 1 13.69 -43.00 47.33
CA HIS A 1 13.02 -43.89 48.30
C HIS A 1 12.41 -43.05 49.41
N TYR A 2 11.29 -43.49 49.99
CA TYR A 2 10.66 -42.92 51.19
C TYR A 2 10.57 -43.98 52.30
N LEU A 3 10.47 -43.54 53.55
CA LEU A 3 10.42 -44.44 54.71
C LEU A 3 8.96 -44.78 55.05
N TYR A 4 8.64 -46.07 55.07
CA TYR A 4 7.34 -46.58 55.51
C TYR A 4 7.56 -47.87 56.32
N ASN A 5 7.05 -47.93 57.56
CA ASN A 5 7.24 -49.06 58.47
C ASN A 5 8.69 -49.59 58.55
N GLN A 6 9.65 -48.69 58.74
CA GLN A 6 11.10 -49.01 58.83
C GLN A 6 11.69 -49.62 57.54
N GLN A 7 10.96 -49.57 56.43
CA GLN A 7 11.42 -50.01 55.11
C GLN A 7 11.56 -48.83 54.15
N CYS A 8 12.56 -48.89 53.28
CA CYS A 8 12.77 -47.91 52.22
C CYS A 8 12.04 -48.38 50.95
N LEU A 9 10.92 -47.74 50.63
CA LEU A 9 10.15 -48.04 49.42
C LEU A 9 10.52 -47.08 48.28
N PRO A 10 10.50 -47.52 47.01
CA PRO A 10 10.81 -46.66 45.87
C PRO A 10 9.77 -45.54 45.72
N CYS A 11 10.20 -44.41 45.16
CA CYS A 11 9.31 -43.31 44.81
C CYS A 11 8.59 -43.59 43.49
N HIS A 12 7.58 -42.77 43.16
CA HIS A 12 7.04 -42.76 41.81
C HIS A 12 8.16 -42.48 40.77
N PRO A 13 8.18 -43.13 39.59
CA PRO A 13 9.25 -43.00 38.60
C PRO A 13 9.59 -41.57 38.14
N VAL A 14 8.63 -40.65 38.20
CA VAL A 14 8.82 -39.24 37.84
C VAL A 14 9.54 -38.44 38.93
N CYS A 15 9.55 -38.94 40.17
CA CYS A 15 10.23 -38.31 41.31
C CYS A 15 11.64 -38.87 41.47
N ASN A 16 12.63 -37.99 41.58
CA ASN A 16 13.98 -38.35 42.03
C ASN A 16 14.04 -38.55 43.57
N SER A 17 13.25 -37.77 44.32
CA SER A 17 13.03 -37.99 45.75
C SER A 17 11.58 -37.66 46.13
N CYS A 18 11.05 -38.28 47.19
CA CYS A 18 9.63 -38.19 47.56
C CYS A 18 9.42 -38.23 49.09
N LYS A 19 8.22 -37.84 49.55
CA LYS A 19 7.75 -38.02 50.94
C LYS A 19 6.76 -39.19 51.09
N GLY A 20 6.31 -39.76 49.98
CA GLY A 20 5.28 -40.79 49.91
C GLY A 20 5.26 -41.45 48.52
N PRO A 21 4.34 -42.40 48.30
CA PRO A 21 4.29 -43.17 47.06
C PRO A 21 3.69 -42.44 45.86
N SER A 22 2.91 -41.37 46.07
CA SER A 22 2.17 -40.71 44.99
C SER A 22 3.05 -39.83 44.10
N GLU A 23 2.56 -39.53 42.89
CA GLU A 23 3.14 -38.50 42.01
C GLU A 23 3.16 -37.11 42.66
N ASP A 24 2.18 -36.83 43.53
CA ASP A 24 1.96 -35.60 44.30
C ASP A 24 2.87 -35.51 45.54
N ASP A 25 3.63 -36.57 45.82
CA ASP A 25 4.56 -36.65 46.95
C ASP A 25 6.00 -36.40 46.53
N CYS A 26 6.25 -35.93 45.31
CA CYS A 26 7.60 -35.61 44.87
C CYS A 26 8.18 -34.46 45.69
N LYS A 27 9.47 -34.59 46.05
CA LYS A 27 10.31 -33.50 46.58
C LYS A 27 11.25 -32.96 45.50
N THR A 28 11.76 -33.85 44.65
CA THR A 28 12.60 -33.48 43.49
C THR A 28 12.23 -34.36 42.30
N CYS A 29 12.44 -33.85 41.10
CA CYS A 29 12.07 -34.52 39.85
C CYS A 29 13.25 -35.21 39.18
N THR A 30 12.96 -36.29 38.47
CA THR A 30 13.91 -36.94 37.57
C THR A 30 14.31 -35.98 36.44
N GLN A 31 15.50 -36.15 35.86
CA GLN A 31 16.00 -35.30 34.79
C GLN A 31 14.99 -35.21 33.63
N GLY A 32 14.76 -33.99 33.13
CA GLY A 32 13.78 -33.71 32.08
C GLY A 32 12.37 -33.35 32.58
N PHE A 33 12.07 -33.61 33.86
CA PHE A 33 10.85 -33.17 34.52
C PHE A 33 11.09 -31.92 35.37
N LYS A 34 10.03 -31.13 35.55
CA LYS A 34 10.02 -29.83 36.21
C LYS A 34 9.13 -29.92 37.44
N PHE A 35 9.62 -29.44 38.58
CA PHE A 35 8.86 -29.46 39.82
C PHE A 35 7.82 -28.34 39.84
N ASN A 36 6.56 -28.73 39.96
CA ASN A 36 5.43 -27.84 40.20
C ASN A 36 5.17 -27.76 41.70
N ALA A 37 5.60 -26.65 42.33
CA ALA A 37 5.43 -26.43 43.76
C ALA A 37 3.96 -26.31 44.21
N ASN A 38 3.06 -25.88 43.31
CA ASN A 38 1.65 -25.70 43.64
C ASN A 38 0.92 -27.05 43.80
N GLU A 39 1.31 -28.04 43.01
CA GLU A 39 0.71 -29.37 42.97
C GLU A 39 1.58 -30.45 43.65
N ASN A 40 2.81 -30.10 44.03
CA ASN A 40 3.84 -31.04 44.49
C ASN A 40 4.12 -32.19 43.49
N LYS A 41 3.96 -31.91 42.19
CA LYS A 41 4.12 -32.89 41.09
C LYS A 41 5.31 -32.57 40.20
N CYS A 42 5.80 -33.61 39.52
CA CYS A 42 6.79 -33.48 38.45
C CYS A 42 6.11 -33.59 37.09
N SER A 43 6.25 -32.57 36.24
CA SER A 43 5.67 -32.52 34.90
C SER A 43 6.72 -32.15 33.86
N SER A 44 6.53 -32.56 32.60
CA SER A 44 7.42 -32.16 31.49
C SER A 44 7.33 -30.65 31.18
N GLN A 45 6.23 -30.01 31.58
CA GLN A 45 5.96 -28.58 31.38
C GLN A 45 5.50 -27.92 32.67
N CYS A 46 5.82 -26.63 32.83
CA CYS A 46 5.25 -25.85 33.93
C CYS A 46 3.77 -25.55 33.63
N PRO A 47 2.92 -25.45 34.66
CA PRO A 47 1.52 -25.08 34.46
C PRO A 47 1.41 -23.65 33.89
N ASN A 48 0.24 -23.34 33.33
CA ASN A 48 -0.08 -21.99 32.88
C ASN A 48 0.13 -20.97 34.00
N GLY A 49 0.66 -19.81 33.66
CA GLY A 49 1.04 -18.76 34.61
C GLY A 49 2.40 -18.98 35.25
N ASN A 50 3.14 -20.04 34.87
CA ASN A 50 4.48 -20.32 35.37
C ASN A 50 5.49 -20.55 34.22
N TYR A 51 6.76 -20.23 34.47
CA TYR A 51 7.89 -20.54 33.61
C TYR A 51 8.90 -21.41 34.34
N PHE A 52 9.74 -22.12 33.57
CA PHE A 52 10.82 -22.92 34.16
C PHE A 52 12.04 -22.04 34.42
N ASP A 53 12.40 -21.89 35.68
CA ASP A 53 13.63 -21.25 36.09
C ASP A 53 14.77 -22.28 36.02
N LYS A 54 15.75 -22.01 35.16
CA LYS A 54 16.86 -22.95 34.90
C LYS A 54 17.85 -23.00 36.07
N ASP A 55 17.96 -21.92 36.84
CA ASP A 55 18.92 -21.78 37.93
C ASP A 55 18.42 -22.53 39.16
N GLU A 56 17.14 -22.36 39.51
CA GLU A 56 16.49 -23.05 40.63
C GLU A 56 15.91 -24.42 40.24
N LYS A 57 15.85 -24.75 38.94
CA LYS A 57 15.28 -25.99 38.39
C LYS A 57 13.84 -26.25 38.85
N ASN A 58 13.07 -25.18 39.05
CA ASN A 58 11.68 -25.22 39.50
C ASN A 58 10.78 -24.36 38.58
N CYS A 59 9.46 -24.53 38.71
CA CYS A 59 8.51 -23.66 38.03
C CYS A 59 8.23 -22.41 38.89
N LYS A 60 8.55 -21.23 38.37
CA LYS A 60 8.27 -19.94 39.00
C LYS A 60 7.09 -19.24 38.34
N THR A 61 6.39 -18.41 39.09
CA THR A 61 5.21 -17.69 38.61
C THR A 61 5.60 -16.55 37.67
N CYS A 62 4.83 -16.36 36.62
CA CYS A 62 4.89 -15.23 35.71
C CYS A 62 4.44 -13.92 36.40
N THR A 63 4.72 -12.80 35.75
CA THR A 63 4.13 -11.51 36.13
C THR A 63 2.60 -11.57 36.08
N LYS A 64 1.93 -10.78 36.92
CA LYS A 64 0.46 -10.74 37.01
C LYS A 64 -0.18 -10.63 35.63
N ASN A 65 -1.30 -11.35 35.47
CA ASN A 65 -2.13 -11.38 34.28
C ASN A 65 -1.49 -12.03 33.04
N CYS A 66 -0.27 -12.54 33.16
CA CYS A 66 0.36 -13.32 32.12
C CYS A 66 0.07 -14.82 32.30
N LEU A 67 -0.39 -15.45 31.23
CA LEU A 67 -0.72 -16.87 31.18
C LEU A 67 0.44 -17.74 30.67
N GLU A 68 1.30 -17.18 29.81
CA GLU A 68 2.55 -17.81 29.39
C GLU A 68 3.66 -16.78 29.32
N CYS A 69 4.75 -17.01 30.05
CA CYS A 69 5.91 -16.13 30.05
C CYS A 69 7.22 -16.88 29.81
N LEU A 70 8.24 -16.14 29.39
CA LEU A 70 9.62 -16.60 29.28
C LEU A 70 10.42 -16.12 30.50
N SER A 71 11.46 -16.86 30.88
CA SER A 71 12.42 -16.42 31.91
C SER A 71 13.02 -15.05 31.51
N PRO A 72 12.97 -14.01 32.37
CA PRO A 72 12.79 -14.04 33.84
C PRO A 72 11.35 -13.85 34.36
N GLY A 73 10.33 -14.19 33.58
CA GLY A 73 8.92 -14.12 33.96
C GLY A 73 8.22 -12.78 33.67
N SER A 74 8.99 -11.77 33.25
CA SER A 74 8.50 -10.45 32.84
C SER A 74 8.07 -10.40 31.37
N TYR A 75 8.62 -11.27 30.53
CA TYR A 75 8.33 -11.32 29.11
C TYR A 75 7.11 -12.19 28.86
N CYS A 76 5.94 -11.58 28.78
CA CYS A 76 4.70 -12.28 28.51
C CYS A 76 4.54 -12.61 27.01
N ARG A 77 4.04 -13.81 26.73
CA ARG A 77 3.68 -14.30 25.39
C ARG A 77 2.18 -14.42 25.20
N ARG A 78 1.44 -14.69 26.27
CA ARG A 78 -0.02 -14.83 26.22
C ARG A 78 -0.64 -14.28 27.47
N CYS A 79 -1.58 -13.36 27.30
CA CYS A 79 -2.27 -12.73 28.41
C CYS A 79 -3.48 -13.57 28.84
N SER A 80 -3.85 -13.41 30.10
CA SER A 80 -5.13 -13.93 30.60
C SER A 80 -6.26 -13.06 30.06
N PHE A 81 -7.36 -13.67 29.60
CA PHE A 81 -8.55 -12.93 29.20
C PHE A 81 -9.11 -12.12 30.40
N PRO A 82 -9.56 -10.86 30.23
CA PRO A 82 -9.78 -10.10 28.99
C PRO A 82 -8.65 -9.10 28.66
N MET A 83 -7.39 -9.44 28.92
CA MET A 83 -6.26 -8.54 28.65
C MET A 83 -5.66 -8.75 27.27
N ALA A 84 -5.02 -7.69 26.76
CA ALA A 84 -4.33 -7.68 25.50
C ALA A 84 -2.81 -7.66 25.72
N LEU A 85 -2.08 -8.36 24.85
CA LEU A 85 -0.63 -8.37 24.86
C LEU A 85 -0.09 -7.16 24.09
N ASP A 86 0.70 -6.35 24.76
CA ASP A 86 1.58 -5.37 24.13
C ASP A 86 2.83 -6.11 23.63
N THR A 87 2.96 -6.21 22.32
CA THR A 87 4.08 -6.91 21.67
C THR A 87 5.40 -6.15 21.73
N LEU A 88 5.39 -4.85 22.07
CA LEU A 88 6.59 -4.04 22.23
C LEU A 88 7.17 -4.18 23.64
N THR A 89 6.31 -4.13 24.66
CA THR A 89 6.75 -4.19 26.07
C THR A 89 6.66 -5.60 26.67
N HIS A 90 5.99 -6.53 25.99
CA HIS A 90 5.67 -7.87 26.47
C HIS A 90 4.87 -7.88 27.78
N ARG A 91 4.04 -6.84 27.97
CA ARG A 91 3.17 -6.69 29.12
C ARG A 91 1.72 -6.92 28.74
N CYS A 92 0.94 -7.36 29.71
CA CYS A 92 -0.51 -7.49 29.56
C CYS A 92 -1.18 -6.23 30.07
N LEU A 93 -1.95 -5.58 29.20
CA LEU A 93 -2.67 -4.35 29.48
C LEU A 93 -4.16 -4.54 29.24
N TYR A 94 -4.97 -3.69 29.87
CA TYR A 94 -6.40 -3.64 29.60
C TYR A 94 -6.66 -2.83 28.33
N CYS A 95 -7.74 -3.16 27.63
CA CYS A 95 -8.26 -2.30 26.57
C CYS A 95 -8.81 -1.01 27.17
N CYS A 96 -8.37 0.14 26.68
CA CYS A 96 -8.82 1.43 27.19
C CYS A 96 -10.34 1.59 26.97
N THR A 97 -11.07 2.02 28.00
CA THR A 97 -12.52 2.29 27.92
C THR A 97 -12.83 3.68 27.35
N THR A 98 -11.83 4.56 27.32
CA THR A 98 -11.88 5.92 26.76
C THR A 98 -10.60 6.18 25.95
N ASN A 99 -10.62 7.17 25.06
CA ASN A 99 -9.48 7.51 24.19
C ASN A 99 -8.29 8.20 24.93
N ILE A 100 -8.11 7.88 26.22
CA ILE A 100 -7.05 8.39 27.08
C ILE A 100 -6.09 7.23 27.35
N THR A 101 -4.92 7.28 26.72
CA THR A 101 -3.84 6.33 26.97
C THR A 101 -3.13 6.70 28.25
N THR A 102 -3.35 5.93 29.31
CA THR A 102 -2.49 5.94 30.50
C THR A 102 -1.53 4.76 30.41
N ASP A 103 -0.43 4.74 31.17
CA ASP A 103 0.57 3.66 31.16
C ASP A 103 0.02 2.24 31.47
N ASN A 104 -1.27 2.13 31.84
CA ASN A 104 -1.91 0.88 32.26
C ASN A 104 -3.00 0.37 31.30
N CYS A 105 -3.22 1.01 30.15
CA CYS A 105 -4.15 0.51 29.13
C CYS A 105 -3.60 0.71 27.71
N CYS A 106 -4.07 -0.12 26.77
CA CYS A 106 -3.75 0.01 25.35
C CYS A 106 -5.01 0.03 24.51
N GLN A 107 -4.87 0.48 23.26
CA GLN A 107 -5.96 0.39 22.29
C GLN A 107 -6.02 -1.03 21.73
N CYS A 108 -7.21 -1.58 21.58
CA CYS A 108 -7.43 -2.96 21.12
C CYS A 108 -8.30 -2.99 19.87
N SER A 109 -8.18 -4.05 19.09
CA SER A 109 -9.11 -4.32 17.99
C SER A 109 -10.51 -4.67 18.52
N SER A 110 -11.54 -4.27 17.78
CA SER A 110 -12.93 -4.69 18.03
C SER A 110 -13.15 -6.20 17.87
N SER A 111 -12.22 -6.89 17.22
CA SER A 111 -12.24 -8.36 17.04
C SER A 111 -11.73 -9.15 18.25
N TRP A 112 -11.18 -8.50 19.28
CA TRP A 112 -10.63 -9.16 20.49
C TRP A 112 -9.67 -10.31 20.19
N ASP A 113 -8.69 -10.06 19.32
CA ASP A 113 -7.59 -10.98 19.03
C ASP A 113 -6.59 -11.13 20.18
N GLY A 114 -6.73 -10.33 21.24
CA GLY A 114 -5.90 -10.39 22.44
C GLY A 114 -4.56 -9.65 22.31
N PHE A 115 -4.46 -8.70 21.38
CA PHE A 115 -3.25 -7.89 21.16
C PHE A 115 -3.54 -6.39 21.24
N CYS A 116 -2.54 -5.63 21.68
CA CYS A 116 -2.58 -4.18 21.62
C CYS A 116 -2.33 -3.71 20.18
N LEU A 117 -3.12 -2.74 19.73
CA LEU A 117 -2.91 -2.06 18.47
C LEU A 117 -1.78 -1.05 18.64
N HIS A 118 -0.71 -1.25 17.89
CA HIS A 118 0.32 -0.25 17.69
C HIS A 118 0.12 0.35 16.29
N PRO A 119 0.34 1.66 16.09
CA PRO A 119 0.46 2.22 14.75
C PRO A 119 1.43 1.32 13.99
N LEU A 120 1.01 0.78 12.85
CA LEU A 120 1.77 -0.20 12.07
C LEU A 120 3.20 0.30 11.89
N VAL A 121 4.10 -0.13 12.76
CA VAL A 121 5.52 -0.14 12.48
C VAL A 121 5.62 -1.27 11.49
N THR A 122 5.41 -0.95 10.21
CA THR A 122 5.84 -1.82 9.12
C THR A 122 7.26 -2.24 9.51
N PRO A 123 7.56 -3.54 9.67
CA PRO A 123 8.93 -3.94 9.77
C PRO A 123 9.58 -3.33 8.53
N SER A 124 10.59 -2.50 8.70
CA SER A 124 11.54 -2.23 7.64
C SER A 124 12.13 -3.61 7.31
N VAL A 125 11.45 -4.30 6.40
CA VAL A 125 11.87 -5.57 5.84
C VAL A 125 13.19 -5.25 5.16
N HIS A 126 14.27 -5.67 5.80
CA HIS A 126 15.59 -5.73 5.19
C HIS A 126 15.55 -6.83 4.12
N LEU A 127 14.94 -6.52 2.98
CA LEU A 127 14.99 -7.37 1.80
C LEU A 127 15.16 -6.45 0.58
N ASN A 128 16.42 -6.13 0.30
CA ASN A 128 16.96 -5.63 -0.98
C ASN A 128 15.93 -5.15 -2.02
N ASP A 129 15.34 -3.99 -1.78
CA ASP A 129 14.38 -3.34 -2.68
C ASP A 129 15.09 -2.59 -3.82
N TRP A 130 15.66 -3.35 -4.75
CA TRP A 130 16.00 -2.82 -6.08
C TRP A 130 14.95 -3.18 -7.14
N LEU A 131 13.84 -3.81 -6.75
CA LEU A 131 12.83 -4.33 -7.68
C LEU A 131 11.40 -3.84 -7.45
N ILE A 132 11.16 -2.85 -6.60
CA ILE A 132 9.85 -2.18 -6.55
C ILE A 132 9.85 -1.08 -7.61
N SER A 133 9.21 -1.38 -8.74
CA SER A 133 8.98 -0.42 -9.83
C SER A 133 8.30 0.86 -9.27
N PRO A 134 8.68 2.07 -9.74
CA PRO A 134 8.09 3.35 -9.30
C PRO A 134 6.55 3.37 -9.35
N ILE A 135 5.98 2.51 -10.19
CA ILE A 135 4.55 2.31 -10.41
C ILE A 135 3.85 1.79 -9.13
N HIS A 136 4.47 0.84 -8.40
CA HIS A 136 3.83 0.20 -7.26
C HIS A 136 3.72 1.13 -6.04
N ILE A 137 4.71 2.02 -5.86
CA ILE A 137 4.71 3.06 -4.82
C ILE A 137 3.62 4.11 -5.09
N MET A 138 3.42 4.46 -6.35
CA MET A 138 2.35 5.39 -6.77
C MET A 138 0.96 4.79 -6.53
N ILE A 139 0.75 3.50 -6.84
CA ILE A 139 -0.53 2.82 -6.63
C ILE A 139 -0.89 2.74 -5.13
N HIS A 140 0.07 2.43 -4.26
CA HIS A 140 -0.21 2.32 -2.82
C HIS A 140 -0.54 3.67 -2.17
N LYS A 141 0.03 4.77 -2.70
CA LYS A 141 -0.28 6.13 -2.24
C LYS A 141 -1.59 6.67 -2.81
N PHE A 142 -1.99 6.20 -3.99
CA PHE A 142 -3.29 6.44 -4.61
C PHE A 142 -4.43 5.86 -3.74
N ASN A 143 -4.35 4.59 -3.36
CA ASN A 143 -5.36 3.95 -2.50
C ASN A 143 -5.45 4.50 -1.06
N SER A 144 -4.60 5.46 -0.69
CA SER A 144 -4.57 6.11 0.63
C SER A 144 -5.03 7.58 0.60
N LEU A 145 -5.42 8.11 -0.56
CA LEU A 145 -6.03 9.44 -0.69
C LEU A 145 -7.54 9.33 -0.55
N ASP A 146 -8.17 10.28 0.16
CA ASP A 146 -9.63 10.36 0.37
C ASP A 146 -10.40 10.00 -0.92
N ASP A 147 -11.39 9.09 -0.82
CA ASP A 147 -12.17 8.55 -1.95
C ASP A 147 -12.69 9.67 -2.89
N PHE A 148 -12.95 10.85 -2.35
CA PHE A 148 -13.33 12.04 -3.09
C PHE A 148 -12.27 12.42 -4.14
N TYR A 149 -11.00 12.62 -3.74
CA TYR A 149 -9.91 13.04 -4.64
C TYR A 149 -9.63 12.01 -5.73
N GLN A 150 -9.83 10.73 -5.41
CA GLN A 150 -9.69 9.66 -6.37
C GLN A 150 -10.69 9.76 -7.52
N THR A 151 -11.95 10.04 -7.20
CA THR A 151 -12.98 10.21 -8.23
C THR A 151 -12.73 11.42 -9.13
N PHE A 152 -12.22 12.55 -8.60
CA PHE A 152 -11.91 13.74 -9.42
C PHE A 152 -10.80 13.49 -10.44
N ILE A 153 -9.73 12.80 -10.04
CA ILE A 153 -8.61 12.52 -10.94
C ILE A 153 -9.08 11.64 -12.10
N ILE A 154 -9.88 10.62 -11.81
CA ILE A 154 -10.44 9.73 -12.84
C ILE A 154 -11.34 10.52 -13.82
N ILE A 155 -12.24 11.36 -13.30
CA ILE A 155 -13.13 12.19 -14.13
C ILE A 155 -12.32 13.14 -15.02
N ALA A 156 -11.29 13.79 -14.47
CA ALA A 156 -10.45 14.71 -15.22
C ALA A 156 -9.72 14.03 -16.39
N LEU A 157 -9.20 12.80 -16.18
CA LEU A 157 -8.56 12.01 -17.24
C LEU A 157 -9.54 11.60 -18.34
N ILE A 158 -10.76 11.22 -17.98
CA ILE A 158 -11.81 10.87 -18.94
C ILE A 158 -12.16 12.09 -19.81
N ILE A 159 -12.38 13.27 -19.21
CA ILE A 159 -12.70 14.50 -19.94
C ILE A 159 -11.56 14.88 -20.91
N PHE A 160 -10.32 14.78 -20.45
CA PHE A 160 -9.15 15.07 -21.29
C PHE A 160 -9.06 14.11 -22.48
N SER A 161 -9.32 12.81 -22.26
CA SER A 161 -9.32 11.80 -23.32
C SER A 161 -10.40 12.07 -24.37
N ILE A 162 -11.62 12.43 -23.94
CA ILE A 162 -12.73 12.77 -24.82
C ILE A 162 -12.40 14.01 -25.65
N SER A 163 -11.80 15.03 -25.03
CA SER A 163 -11.41 16.26 -25.73
C SER A 163 -10.39 15.99 -26.83
N ILE A 164 -9.40 15.12 -26.58
CA ILE A 164 -8.42 14.71 -27.58
C ILE A 164 -9.11 13.97 -28.74
N ILE A 165 -9.99 13.02 -28.44
CA ILE A 165 -10.71 12.25 -29.46
C ILE A 165 -11.55 13.17 -30.36
N ILE A 166 -12.28 14.13 -29.75
CA ILE A 166 -13.06 15.11 -30.50
C ILE A 166 -12.15 15.95 -31.41
N CYS A 167 -11.01 16.43 -30.91
CA CYS A 167 -10.05 17.17 -31.73
C CYS A 167 -9.55 16.34 -32.92
N LEU A 168 -9.23 15.07 -32.73
CA LEU A 168 -8.79 14.19 -33.82
C LEU A 168 -9.89 13.98 -34.87
N ILE A 169 -11.14 13.82 -34.44
CA ILE A 169 -12.29 13.73 -35.34
C ILE A 169 -12.45 15.03 -36.14
N LEU A 170 -12.38 16.19 -35.48
CA LEU A 170 -12.50 17.49 -36.15
C LEU A 170 -11.37 17.73 -37.15
N LEU A 171 -10.13 17.36 -36.81
CA LEU A 171 -8.99 17.43 -37.72
C LEU A 171 -9.16 16.46 -38.90
N GLY A 172 -9.62 15.24 -38.66
CA GLY A 172 -9.91 14.26 -39.70
C GLY A 172 -11.00 14.74 -40.66
N LEU A 173 -12.10 15.30 -40.13
CA LEU A 173 -13.17 15.89 -40.94
C LEU A 173 -12.65 17.06 -41.79
N ARG A 174 -11.78 17.93 -41.24
CA ARG A 174 -11.15 18.99 -42.03
C ARG A 174 -10.31 18.44 -43.19
N GLN A 175 -9.52 17.40 -42.96
CA GLN A 175 -8.71 16.75 -44.02
C GLN A 175 -9.57 16.03 -45.08
N ILE A 176 -10.69 15.44 -44.67
CA ILE A 176 -11.65 14.81 -45.59
C ILE A 176 -12.35 15.88 -46.43
N ILE A 177 -12.73 17.01 -45.85
CA ILE A 177 -13.35 18.12 -46.58
C ILE A 177 -12.34 18.73 -47.56
N THR A 178 -11.11 19.03 -47.14
CA THR A 178 -10.08 19.58 -48.05
C THR A 178 -9.75 18.63 -49.19
N SER A 179 -9.60 17.33 -48.94
CA SER A 179 -9.36 16.35 -50.02
C SER A 179 -10.53 16.23 -51.00
N ARG A 180 -11.78 16.33 -50.53
CA ARG A 180 -12.97 16.37 -51.39
C ARG A 180 -13.08 17.66 -52.19
N LEU A 181 -12.65 18.80 -51.64
CA LEU A 181 -12.56 20.06 -52.38
C LEU A 181 -11.44 20.02 -53.43
N THR A 182 -10.25 19.52 -53.08
CA THR A 182 -9.13 19.39 -54.03
C THR A 182 -9.47 18.45 -55.19
N SER A 183 -10.14 17.32 -54.93
CA SER A 183 -10.59 16.41 -56.01
C SER A 183 -11.68 17.04 -56.88
N ARG A 184 -12.52 17.94 -56.32
CA ARG A 184 -13.54 18.66 -57.08
C ARG A 184 -12.92 19.73 -57.98
N THR A 185 -11.90 20.45 -57.49
CA THR A 185 -11.13 21.41 -58.30
C THR A 185 -10.27 20.73 -59.37
N GLU A 186 -9.73 19.53 -59.13
CA GLU A 186 -9.05 18.76 -60.17
C GLU A 186 -10.02 18.34 -61.28
N HIS A 187 -11.23 17.89 -60.94
CA HIS A 187 -12.26 17.57 -61.95
C HIS A 187 -12.67 18.79 -62.79
N GLU A 188 -12.82 19.95 -62.14
CA GLU A 188 -13.19 21.21 -62.80
C GLU A 188 -12.04 21.77 -63.67
N ASN A 189 -10.78 21.62 -63.24
CA ASN A 189 -9.61 21.99 -64.04
C ASN A 189 -9.37 21.07 -65.25
N VAL A 190 -9.67 19.77 -65.14
CA VAL A 190 -9.58 18.84 -66.30
C VAL A 190 -10.68 19.16 -67.32
N GLU A 191 -11.88 19.52 -66.89
CA GLU A 191 -12.97 19.98 -67.78
C GLU A 191 -12.60 21.29 -68.51
N TYR A 192 -11.92 22.22 -67.83
CA TYR A 192 -11.44 23.47 -68.43
C TYR A 192 -10.29 23.27 -69.44
N VAL A 193 -9.31 22.41 -69.14
CA VAL A 193 -8.17 22.11 -70.03
C VAL A 193 -8.61 21.35 -71.28
N MET A 194 -9.67 20.55 -71.19
CA MET A 194 -10.24 19.84 -72.36
C MET A 194 -11.00 20.78 -73.31
N LEU A 195 -11.45 21.95 -72.85
CA LEU A 195 -12.07 22.97 -73.70
C LEU A 195 -11.04 23.87 -74.41
N GLN A 196 -9.87 24.12 -73.81
CA GLN A 196 -8.83 24.96 -74.44
C GLN A 196 -8.05 24.28 -75.57
N ASN A 197 -8.10 22.94 -75.68
CA ASN A 197 -7.42 22.21 -76.75
C ASN A 197 -8.24 22.08 -78.04
N VAL A 198 -9.42 22.71 -78.12
CA VAL A 198 -10.30 22.68 -79.31
C VAL A 198 -10.19 23.97 -80.14
N ASP A 199 -9.54 25.03 -79.63
CA ASP A 199 -9.44 26.33 -80.32
C ASP A 199 -8.10 26.55 -81.08
N ASP A 200 -7.25 25.53 -81.23
CA ASP A 200 -6.03 25.59 -82.06
C ASP A 200 -6.31 25.13 -83.50
N GLN A 201 -7.20 25.82 -84.22
CA GLN A 201 -7.21 25.76 -85.68
C GLN A 201 -7.81 27.01 -86.32
N ASP A 202 -6.99 27.61 -87.19
CA ASP A 202 -7.29 28.58 -88.26
C ASP A 202 -6.79 30.05 -88.07
N ASP A 203 -5.89 30.39 -89.01
CA ASP A 203 -5.65 31.67 -89.71
C ASP A 203 -4.75 32.79 -89.11
N ASP A 204 -3.49 32.77 -89.57
CA ASP A 204 -2.70 33.78 -90.32
C ASP A 204 -2.75 35.32 -90.02
N GLU A 205 -1.53 35.89 -89.88
CA GLU A 205 -1.01 37.24 -90.27
C GLU A 205 -1.75 38.55 -89.81
N GLU A 206 -1.16 39.69 -89.40
CA GLU A 206 0.17 40.31 -89.55
C GLU A 206 0.31 41.58 -88.62
N LYS A 207 1.55 41.82 -88.12
CA LYS A 207 2.30 43.05 -87.68
C LYS A 207 1.88 44.10 -86.59
N LEU A 208 2.85 44.23 -85.65
CA LEU A 208 3.71 45.40 -85.25
C LEU A 208 3.05 46.55 -84.44
N ILE A 209 3.52 46.96 -83.24
CA ILE A 209 4.73 47.78 -82.94
C ILE A 209 4.90 47.91 -81.39
N THR A 210 6.12 47.62 -80.87
CA THR A 210 6.88 48.15 -79.67
C THR A 210 6.14 48.46 -78.34
N THR A 211 6.65 48.25 -77.11
CA THR A 211 8.01 48.31 -76.53
C THR A 211 7.96 47.83 -75.05
N ASN A 212 8.99 47.09 -74.64
CA ASN A 212 9.63 46.92 -73.31
C ASN A 212 8.95 47.39 -72.01
N GLY A 213 9.07 46.54 -70.96
CA GLY A 213 9.29 47.06 -69.60
C GLY A 213 8.96 46.13 -68.42
N HIS A 214 9.88 45.22 -68.07
CA HIS A 214 9.91 44.59 -66.74
C HIS A 214 10.06 45.62 -65.61
N ARG A 215 9.25 45.54 -64.54
CA ARG A 215 9.74 45.72 -63.15
C ARG A 215 8.77 45.24 -62.07
N LYS A 216 9.24 44.30 -61.25
CA LYS A 216 8.71 43.98 -59.90
C LYS A 216 8.98 45.14 -58.93
N LYS A 217 8.06 45.38 -57.98
CA LYS A 217 8.35 45.60 -56.54
C LYS A 217 7.06 45.81 -55.73
N SER A 218 6.92 45.08 -54.62
CA SER A 218 6.08 45.46 -53.46
C SER A 218 6.60 46.74 -52.80
N PRO A 219 5.77 47.37 -51.93
CA PRO A 219 6.15 47.39 -50.52
C PRO A 219 4.98 47.25 -49.53
N SER A 220 5.35 46.86 -48.31
CA SER A 220 4.58 46.78 -47.07
C SER A 220 4.39 48.15 -46.40
N LYS A 221 3.28 48.33 -45.67
CA LYS A 221 3.25 48.89 -44.29
C LYS A 221 1.82 48.92 -43.71
N GLU A 222 1.73 48.49 -42.45
CA GLU A 222 0.60 48.60 -41.52
C GLU A 222 0.32 50.06 -41.13
N THR A 223 -0.92 50.39 -40.71
CA THR A 223 -1.21 51.10 -39.42
C THR A 223 -2.70 51.05 -39.03
N SER A 224 -2.97 50.73 -37.74
CA SER A 224 -4.02 51.25 -36.82
C SER A 224 -5.50 50.94 -37.09
N ILE A 225 -6.40 50.74 -36.10
CA ILE A 225 -6.82 51.62 -34.97
C ILE A 225 -7.53 50.72 -33.89
N SER A 226 -7.06 50.65 -32.64
CA SER A 226 -7.54 51.31 -31.37
C SER A 226 -9.02 51.17 -30.97
N PHE A 227 -9.29 50.76 -29.71
CA PHE A 227 -10.24 51.43 -28.81
C PHE A 227 -9.96 51.13 -27.31
N ASN A 228 -10.02 52.21 -26.51
CA ASN A 228 -9.88 52.36 -25.04
C ASN A 228 -10.99 51.63 -24.25
N HIS A 229 -11.09 51.53 -22.91
CA HIS A 229 -10.63 52.23 -21.69
C HIS A 229 -10.66 51.17 -20.54
N THR A 230 -10.08 51.34 -19.34
CA THR A 230 -10.50 52.24 -18.23
C THR A 230 -9.43 52.27 -17.14
N GLU A 231 -9.37 53.42 -16.45
CA GLU A 231 -8.52 53.80 -15.30
C GLU A 231 -8.76 52.95 -14.03
N GLU A 232 -7.76 52.86 -13.15
CA GLU A 232 -7.84 53.44 -11.79
C GLU A 232 -6.49 53.37 -11.05
N THR A 233 -6.31 54.37 -10.16
CA THR A 233 -5.27 54.67 -9.14
C THR A 233 -4.04 55.46 -9.57
#